data_AF-A0A7D5R3E5-F1
#
_entry.id   AF-A0A7D5R3E5-F1
#
_cell.length_a   1.000
_cell.length_b   1.000
_cell.length_c   1.000
_cell.angle_alpha   90.00
_cell.angle_beta   90.00
_cell.angle_gamma   90.00
#
_symmetry.space_group_name_H-M   'P 1'
#
loop_
_entity.id
_entity.type
_entity.pdbx_description
1 polymer ?
#
loop_
_entity_poly.entity_id
_entity_poly.type
_entity_poly.pdbx_seq_one_letter_code
_entity_poly.pdbx_strand_id
1 'polypeptide(L)'
;MAKDKKKKEEEKPKKNDFKSFLKKRAPIYLALIAMLVVFVIPEYTKGTLEKSFPEFSAEEQQVIDILMKYDGPNNDGLTVLEALENKIEEEYPNEKIYDHKKTVVDLVVTNVDSEEYKVNFNFKSHNGEMNYDWNVNVISEEISSNNPDAKYIIDLVNYYD
;
A
#
# COMPACT_ATOMS: atom_id res chain seq x y z
N MET A 1 44.31 19.22 -64.38
CA MET A 1 44.99 18.22 -63.54
C MET A 1 44.97 18.72 -62.09
N ALA A 2 44.49 17.86 -61.17
CA ALA A 2 44.77 17.77 -59.72
C ALA A 2 44.92 19.07 -58.87
N LYS A 3 44.42 19.20 -57.65
CA LYS A 3 43.71 18.38 -56.65
C LYS A 3 43.52 19.40 -55.52
N ASP A 4 42.30 19.75 -55.11
CA ASP A 4 42.12 20.42 -53.82
C ASP A 4 41.33 19.55 -52.87
N LYS A 5 42.05 19.15 -51.81
CA LYS A 5 41.70 18.14 -50.83
C LYS A 5 40.55 18.64 -49.97
N LYS A 6 39.47 17.85 -49.92
CA LYS A 6 38.43 17.91 -48.89
C LYS A 6 39.07 18.12 -47.52
N LYS A 7 38.78 19.25 -46.87
CA LYS A 7 39.06 19.50 -45.47
C LYS A 7 38.40 18.39 -44.65
N LYS A 8 39.21 17.68 -43.87
CA LYS A 8 38.74 16.80 -42.79
C LYS A 8 37.82 17.63 -41.89
N GLU A 9 36.57 17.24 -41.79
CA GLU A 9 35.73 17.61 -40.65
C GLU A 9 36.39 17.02 -39.41
N GLU A 10 36.98 17.89 -38.59
CA GLU A 10 37.32 17.54 -37.22
C GLU A 10 35.99 17.34 -36.47
N GLU A 11 35.62 16.08 -36.25
CA GLU A 11 34.61 15.69 -35.29
C GLU A 11 35.00 16.27 -33.92
N LYS A 12 34.42 17.43 -33.56
CA LYS A 12 34.50 17.94 -32.19
C LYS A 12 33.88 16.87 -31.28
N PRO A 13 34.57 16.45 -30.20
CA PRO A 13 34.03 15.45 -29.30
C PRO A 13 32.74 16.00 -28.69
N LYS A 14 31.66 15.20 -28.70
CA LYS A 14 30.40 15.46 -27.96
C LYS A 14 30.74 15.60 -26.47
N LYS A 15 31.15 16.78 -26.04
CA LYS A 15 31.47 17.07 -24.65
C LYS A 15 30.16 17.25 -23.88
N ASN A 16 29.66 16.14 -23.34
CA ASN A 16 28.92 16.08 -22.08
C ASN A 16 27.88 17.20 -21.86
N ASP A 17 26.99 17.45 -22.83
CA ASP A 17 25.92 18.45 -22.69
C ASP A 17 25.09 18.21 -21.43
N PHE A 18 24.81 16.94 -21.11
CA PHE A 18 24.16 16.52 -19.86
C PHE A 18 24.92 16.94 -18.60
N LYS A 19 26.25 16.83 -18.57
CA LYS A 19 27.07 17.21 -17.41
C LYS A 19 27.10 18.73 -17.24
N SER A 20 27.08 19.48 -18.33
CA SER A 20 26.97 20.95 -18.30
C SER A 20 25.57 21.43 -17.90
N PHE A 21 24.53 20.73 -18.35
CA PHE A 21 23.14 20.97 -18.01
C PHE A 21 22.88 20.68 -16.53
N LEU A 22 23.33 19.52 -16.05
CA LEU A 22 23.34 19.17 -14.64
C LEU A 22 24.09 20.24 -13.86
N LYS A 23 25.31 20.66 -14.24
CA LYS A 23 26.05 21.66 -13.46
C LYS A 23 25.39 23.06 -13.41
N LYS A 24 24.69 23.49 -14.47
CA LYS A 24 24.01 24.80 -14.52
C LYS A 24 22.69 24.86 -13.76
N ARG A 25 21.93 23.76 -13.76
CA ARG A 25 20.61 23.69 -13.10
C ARG A 25 20.61 22.77 -11.88
N ALA A 26 21.76 22.17 -11.54
CA ALA A 26 22.00 21.31 -10.39
C ALA A 26 21.41 21.90 -9.11
N PRO A 27 21.57 23.20 -8.80
CA PRO A 27 20.98 23.75 -7.59
C PRO A 27 19.46 23.62 -7.54
N ILE A 28 18.77 23.83 -8.67
CA ILE A 28 17.31 23.76 -8.78
C ILE A 28 16.84 22.31 -8.72
N TYR A 29 17.51 21.40 -9.45
CA TYR A 29 17.17 19.98 -9.40
C TYR A 29 17.45 19.36 -8.02
N LEU A 30 18.55 19.74 -7.37
CA LEU A 30 18.88 19.30 -6.03
C LEU A 30 17.85 19.83 -5.02
N ALA A 31 17.38 21.08 -5.19
CA ALA A 31 16.32 21.63 -4.36
C ALA A 31 14.98 20.92 -4.56
N LEU A 32 14.59 20.58 -5.79
CA LEU A 32 13.39 19.80 -6.07
C LEU A 32 13.47 18.36 -5.53
N ILE A 33 14.62 17.71 -5.68
CA ILE A 33 14.85 16.37 -5.12
C ILE A 33 14.81 16.45 -3.59
N ALA A 34 15.44 17.46 -2.98
CA ALA A 34 15.38 17.67 -1.53
C ALA A 34 13.94 17.92 -1.05
N MET A 35 13.14 18.67 -1.81
CA MET A 35 11.72 18.89 -1.52
C MET A 35 10.92 17.58 -1.60
N LEU A 36 11.13 16.75 -2.63
CA LEU A 36 10.54 15.42 -2.72
C LEU A 36 10.94 14.53 -1.52
N VAL A 37 12.22 14.54 -1.14
CA VAL A 37 12.71 13.74 0.00
C VAL A 37 12.12 14.20 1.34
N VAL A 38 11.88 15.50 1.53
CA VAL A 38 11.38 16.05 2.79
C VAL A 38 9.86 15.97 2.92
N PHE A 39 9.12 16.19 1.83
CA PHE A 39 7.66 16.30 1.89
C PHE A 39 6.94 15.09 1.30
N VAL A 40 7.51 14.44 0.30
CA VAL A 40 6.82 13.39 -0.45
C VAL A 40 7.22 12.01 0.09
N ILE A 41 8.52 11.71 0.22
CA ILE A 41 8.95 10.40 0.73
C ILE A 41 8.33 10.05 2.10
N PRO A 42 8.31 10.93 3.12
CA PRO A 42 7.80 10.56 4.44
C PRO A 42 6.31 10.21 4.46
N GLU A 43 5.55 10.74 3.50
CA GLU A 43 4.13 10.46 3.32
C GLU A 43 3.92 9.09 2.66
N TYR A 44 4.66 8.79 1.59
CA TYR A 44 4.63 7.47 0.93
C TYR A 44 5.29 6.35 1.76
N THR A 45 6.13 6.69 2.74
CA THR A 45 6.73 5.71 3.68
C THR A 45 5.96 5.58 4.99
N LYS A 46 4.78 6.20 5.14
CA LYS A 46 3.88 5.87 6.26
C LYS A 46 3.70 4.34 6.28
N GLY A 47 3.75 3.75 7.47
CA GLY A 47 3.44 2.32 7.63
C GLY A 47 2.06 2.07 7.03
N THR A 48 1.93 1.07 6.16
CA THR A 48 0.63 0.58 5.72
C THR A 48 0.15 -0.45 6.72
N LEU A 49 -1.16 -0.67 6.80
CA LEU A 49 -1.72 -1.69 7.69
C LEU A 49 -1.14 -3.07 7.38
N GLU A 50 -0.97 -3.37 6.09
CA GLU A 50 -0.39 -4.63 5.60
C GLU A 50 1.01 -4.91 6.16
N LYS A 51 1.85 -3.89 6.34
CA LYS A 51 3.20 -4.06 6.92
C LYS A 51 3.18 -4.43 8.41
N SER A 52 2.04 -4.24 9.06
CA SER A 52 1.83 -4.55 10.47
C SER A 52 1.26 -5.96 10.66
N PHE A 53 0.96 -6.68 9.58
CA PHE A 53 0.49 -8.05 9.67
C PHE A 53 1.60 -9.01 10.11
N PRO A 54 1.26 -10.06 10.89
CA PRO A 54 2.19 -11.12 11.23
C PRO A 54 2.54 -11.98 10.01
N GLU A 55 3.54 -12.85 10.16
CA GLU A 55 3.84 -13.86 9.14
C GLU A 55 2.78 -14.97 9.15
N PHE A 56 2.30 -15.34 7.96
CA PHE A 56 1.30 -16.39 7.76
C PHE A 56 1.89 -17.61 7.05
N SER A 57 1.30 -18.79 7.27
CA SER A 57 1.54 -19.95 6.42
C SER A 57 0.95 -19.73 5.01
N ALA A 58 1.30 -20.58 4.04
CA ALA A 58 0.80 -20.43 2.67
C ALA A 58 -0.73 -20.53 2.56
N GLU A 59 -1.35 -21.40 3.37
CA GLU A 59 -2.81 -21.56 3.42
C GLU A 59 -3.48 -20.34 4.05
N GLU A 60 -2.95 -19.86 5.18
CA GLU A 60 -3.47 -18.65 5.83
C GLU A 60 -3.28 -17.41 4.95
N GLN A 61 -2.16 -17.31 4.23
CA GLN A 61 -1.92 -16.22 3.30
C GLN A 61 -2.95 -16.19 2.18
N GLN A 62 -3.37 -17.35 1.65
CA GLN A 62 -4.45 -17.41 0.66
C GLN A 62 -5.76 -16.85 1.23
N VAL A 63 -6.10 -17.20 2.47
CA VAL A 63 -7.29 -16.70 3.16
C VAL A 63 -7.23 -15.18 3.34
N ILE A 64 -6.09 -14.66 3.82
CA ILE A 64 -5.88 -13.22 4.00
C ILE A 64 -5.94 -12.49 2.66
N ASP A 65 -5.34 -13.04 1.62
CA ASP A 65 -5.38 -12.46 0.28
C ASP A 65 -6.80 -12.35 -0.27
N ILE A 66 -7.63 -13.39 -0.11
CA ILE A 66 -9.04 -13.37 -0.52
C ILE A 66 -9.79 -12.26 0.24
N LEU A 67 -9.63 -12.20 1.56
CA LEU A 67 -10.31 -11.20 2.38
C LEU A 67 -9.86 -9.78 2.04
N MET A 68 -8.56 -9.52 2.04
CA MET A 68 -8.00 -8.17 1.96
C MET A 68 -8.14 -7.57 0.56
N LYS A 69 -8.16 -8.40 -0.49
CA LYS A 69 -8.32 -7.96 -1.88
C LYS A 69 -9.78 -7.90 -2.34
N TYR A 70 -10.72 -8.35 -1.51
CA TYR A 70 -12.14 -8.28 -1.83
C TYR A 70 -12.57 -6.82 -2.02
N ASP A 71 -13.05 -6.50 -3.21
CA ASP A 71 -13.44 -5.17 -3.70
C ASP A 71 -14.93 -5.10 -4.07
N GLY A 72 -15.73 -5.99 -3.46
CA GLY A 72 -17.18 -6.05 -3.62
C GLY A 72 -17.63 -6.82 -4.86
N PRO A 73 -18.94 -6.89 -5.13
CA PRO A 73 -19.50 -7.72 -6.20
C PRO A 73 -19.25 -7.20 -7.62
N ASN A 74 -18.85 -5.93 -7.75
CA ASN A 74 -18.68 -5.26 -9.04
C ASN A 74 -17.21 -5.18 -9.49
N ASN A 75 -16.25 -5.58 -8.64
CA ASN A 75 -14.81 -5.56 -8.90
C ASN A 75 -14.26 -4.20 -9.39
N ASP A 76 -14.80 -3.10 -8.86
CA ASP A 76 -14.44 -1.73 -9.28
C ASP A 76 -14.45 -0.74 -8.08
N GLY A 77 -14.31 -1.28 -6.87
CA GLY A 77 -14.57 -0.55 -5.63
C GLY A 77 -13.40 -0.51 -4.65
N LEU A 78 -13.71 0.00 -3.46
CA LEU A 78 -12.83 0.01 -2.29
C LEU A 78 -12.58 -1.43 -1.82
N THR A 79 -11.31 -1.81 -1.59
CA THR A 79 -11.00 -3.12 -1.01
C THR A 79 -11.26 -3.17 0.50
N VAL A 80 -11.39 -4.36 1.08
CA VAL A 80 -11.46 -4.52 2.56
C VAL A 80 -10.23 -3.93 3.24
N LEU A 81 -9.03 -4.12 2.67
CA LEU A 81 -7.80 -3.55 3.21
C LEU A 81 -7.88 -2.01 3.26
N GLU A 82 -8.24 -1.37 2.16
CA GLU A 82 -8.37 0.08 2.08
C GLU A 82 -9.50 0.60 2.98
N ALA A 83 -10.61 -0.13 3.09
CA ALA A 83 -11.70 0.20 4.00
C ALA A 83 -11.24 0.20 5.47
N LEU A 84 -10.41 -0.77 5.86
CA LEU A 84 -9.82 -0.81 7.20
C LEU A 84 -8.81 0.32 7.41
N GLU A 85 -7.95 0.60 6.43
CA GLU A 85 -7.00 1.71 6.49
C GLU A 85 -7.74 3.05 6.63
N ASN A 86 -8.74 3.31 5.79
CA ASN A 86 -9.59 4.50 5.89
C ASN A 86 -10.25 4.61 7.26
N LYS A 87 -10.81 3.52 7.78
CA LYS A 87 -11.45 3.52 9.10
C LYS A 87 -10.47 3.86 10.23
N ILE A 88 -9.24 3.36 10.14
CA ILE A 88 -8.18 3.67 11.10
C ILE A 88 -7.73 5.13 10.96
N GLU A 89 -7.56 5.65 9.74
CA GLU A 89 -7.19 7.04 9.50
C GLU A 89 -8.25 8.05 9.96
N GLU A 90 -9.54 7.70 9.83
CA GLU A 90 -10.66 8.50 10.33
C GLU A 90 -10.63 8.64 11.86
N GLU A 91 -10.29 7.57 12.57
CA GLU A 91 -10.28 7.51 14.03
C GLU A 91 -8.98 8.10 14.63
N TYR A 92 -7.88 8.06 13.88
CA TYR A 92 -6.57 8.62 14.27
C TYR A 92 -6.03 9.63 13.24
N PRO A 93 -6.76 10.73 13.00
CA PRO A 93 -6.41 11.66 11.94
C PRO A 93 -5.07 12.35 12.22
N ASN A 94 -4.20 12.39 11.22
CA ASN A 94 -2.86 12.98 11.28
C ASN A 94 -1.86 12.29 12.23
N GLU A 95 -2.17 11.08 12.70
CA GLU A 95 -1.23 10.28 13.50
C GLU A 95 -0.55 9.21 12.63
N LYS A 96 0.74 8.96 12.88
CA LYS A 96 1.43 7.77 12.35
C LYS A 96 1.11 6.57 13.24
N ILE A 97 -0.16 6.18 13.25
CA ILE A 97 -0.68 5.26 14.27
C ILE A 97 0.00 3.89 14.21
N TYR A 98 0.38 3.41 13.03
CA TYR A 98 1.10 2.14 12.85
C TYR A 98 2.52 2.15 13.44
N ASP A 99 3.18 3.32 13.52
CA ASP A 99 4.52 3.45 14.10
C ASP A 99 4.48 3.63 15.63
N HIS A 100 3.29 3.77 16.22
CA HIS A 100 3.16 4.10 17.63
C HIS A 100 3.38 2.86 18.52
N LYS A 101 4.22 3.00 19.55
CA LYS A 101 4.65 1.88 20.44
C LYS A 101 3.54 1.13 21.19
N LYS A 102 2.35 1.72 21.28
CA LYS A 102 1.17 1.11 21.91
C LYS A 102 0.20 0.51 20.89
N THR A 103 0.49 0.69 19.61
CA THR A 103 -0.30 0.11 18.53
C THR A 103 0.11 -1.33 18.36
N VAL A 104 -0.87 -2.22 18.37
CA VAL A 104 -0.71 -3.65 18.16
C VAL A 104 -1.77 -4.08 17.15
N VAL A 105 -1.31 -4.75 16.10
CA VAL A 105 -2.17 -5.35 15.08
C VAL A 105 -2.09 -6.85 15.24
N ASP A 106 -3.17 -7.45 15.70
CA ASP A 106 -3.31 -8.90 15.83
C ASP A 106 -4.24 -9.37 14.70
N LEU A 107 -3.74 -10.22 13.81
CA LEU A 107 -4.52 -10.83 12.73
C LEU A 107 -4.37 -12.34 12.84
N VAL A 108 -5.46 -13.03 13.18
CA VAL A 108 -5.46 -14.47 13.47
C VAL A 108 -6.41 -15.17 12.52
N VAL A 109 -5.88 -16.16 11.81
CA VAL A 109 -6.64 -17.07 10.96
C VAL A 109 -6.86 -18.38 11.72
N THR A 110 -8.08 -18.92 11.68
CA THR A 110 -8.43 -20.19 12.31
C THR A 110 -9.21 -21.04 11.32
N ASN A 111 -8.74 -22.24 11.06
CA ASN A 111 -9.47 -23.19 10.23
C ASN A 111 -10.77 -23.63 10.94
N VAL A 112 -11.91 -23.49 10.26
CA VAL A 112 -13.22 -23.95 10.74
C VAL A 112 -13.52 -25.32 10.16
N ASP A 113 -13.38 -25.47 8.85
CA ASP A 113 -13.46 -26.74 8.13
C ASP A 113 -12.58 -26.75 6.87
N SER A 114 -12.79 -27.69 5.94
CA SER A 114 -11.95 -27.81 4.74
C SER A 114 -12.04 -26.63 3.77
N GLU A 115 -13.09 -25.83 3.84
CA GLU A 115 -13.38 -24.74 2.90
C GLU A 115 -13.51 -23.39 3.61
N GLU A 116 -13.89 -23.37 4.89
CA GLU A 116 -14.15 -22.17 5.66
C GLU A 116 -13.05 -21.89 6.70
N TYR A 117 -12.58 -20.65 6.70
CA TYR A 117 -11.62 -20.12 7.65
C TYR A 117 -12.18 -18.88 8.33
N LYS A 118 -11.95 -18.78 9.63
CA LYS A 118 -12.29 -17.62 10.45
C LYS A 118 -11.10 -16.67 10.52
N VAL A 119 -11.33 -15.39 10.27
CA VAL A 119 -10.31 -14.33 10.36
C VAL A 119 -10.73 -13.32 11.43
N ASN A 120 -9.92 -13.20 12.48
CA ASN A 120 -10.07 -12.19 13.52
C ASN A 120 -9.00 -11.13 13.36
N PHE A 121 -9.41 -9.91 13.05
CA PHE A 121 -8.56 -8.74 13.00
C PHE A 121 -8.84 -7.88 14.24
N ASN A 122 -7.81 -7.63 15.04
CA ASN A 122 -7.86 -6.80 16.23
C ASN A 122 -6.80 -5.72 16.14
N PHE A 123 -7.25 -4.47 16.11
CA PHE A 123 -6.40 -3.30 16.12
C PHE A 123 -6.50 -2.62 17.48
N LYS A 124 -5.43 -2.65 18.27
CA LYS A 124 -5.35 -1.96 19.56
C LYS A 124 -4.44 -0.76 19.44
N SER A 125 -4.86 0.38 19.96
CA SER A 125 -4.09 1.60 19.98
C SER A 125 -3.97 2.18 21.40
N HIS A 126 -3.44 3.40 21.50
CA HIS A 126 -3.40 4.14 22.76
C HIS A 126 -4.75 4.67 23.24
N ASN A 127 -5.75 4.77 22.36
CA ASN A 127 -7.03 5.42 22.64
C ASN A 127 -8.26 4.60 22.20
N GLY A 128 -8.08 3.36 21.77
CA GLY A 128 -9.19 2.52 21.34
C GLY A 128 -8.78 1.14 20.87
N GLU A 129 -9.78 0.31 20.62
CA GLU A 129 -9.64 -1.02 20.06
C GLU A 129 -10.72 -1.21 18.99
N MET A 130 -10.36 -1.83 17.87
CA MET A 130 -11.29 -2.22 16.81
C MET A 130 -11.18 -3.72 16.59
N ASN A 131 -12.32 -4.40 16.57
CA ASN A 131 -12.39 -5.85 16.47
C ASN A 131 -13.29 -6.23 15.31
N TYR A 132 -12.77 -7.03 14.40
CA TYR A 132 -13.49 -7.47 13.23
C TYR A 132 -13.32 -8.98 13.08
N ASP A 133 -14.43 -9.64 12.81
CA ASP A 133 -14.53 -11.08 12.76
C ASP A 133 -15.27 -11.48 11.48
N TRP A 134 -14.59 -12.21 10.60
CA TRP A 134 -15.13 -12.70 9.33
C TRP A 134 -14.94 -14.22 9.19
N ASN A 135 -15.79 -14.84 8.39
CA ASN A 135 -15.49 -16.12 7.77
C ASN A 135 -15.22 -15.92 6.28
N VAL A 136 -14.28 -16.69 5.75
CA VAL A 136 -13.84 -16.69 4.37
C VAL A 136 -13.93 -18.11 3.86
N ASN A 137 -14.67 -18.32 2.78
CA ASN A 137 -14.66 -19.59 2.06
C ASN A 137 -13.56 -19.54 0.98
N VAL A 138 -12.56 -20.41 1.06
CA VAL A 138 -11.42 -20.39 0.12
C VAL A 138 -11.73 -20.95 -1.27
N ILE A 139 -12.89 -21.59 -1.44
CA ILE A 139 -13.33 -22.19 -2.70
C ILE A 139 -14.29 -21.25 -3.44
N SER A 140 -15.31 -20.73 -2.76
CA SER A 140 -16.27 -19.80 -3.33
C SER A 140 -15.81 -18.34 -3.28
N GLU A 141 -14.77 -18.04 -2.49
CA GLU A 141 -14.28 -16.68 -2.19
C GLU A 141 -15.34 -15.79 -1.50
N GLU A 142 -16.42 -16.40 -0.99
CA GLU A 142 -17.45 -15.70 -0.25
C GLU A 142 -16.96 -15.32 1.15
N ILE A 143 -17.28 -14.09 1.56
CA ILE A 143 -16.92 -13.54 2.86
C ILE A 143 -18.21 -13.23 3.62
N SER A 144 -18.29 -13.70 4.86
CA SER A 144 -19.38 -13.38 5.78
C SER A 144 -18.85 -12.75 7.06
N SER A 145 -19.66 -11.91 7.69
CA SER A 145 -19.28 -11.16 8.89
C SER A 145 -19.92 -11.77 10.13
N ASN A 146 -19.12 -11.99 11.16
CA ASN A 146 -19.54 -12.57 12.44
C ASN A 146 -19.86 -11.51 13.49
N ASN A 147 -19.46 -10.25 13.28
CA ASN A 147 -19.81 -9.14 14.17
C ASN A 147 -20.28 -7.88 13.40
N PRO A 148 -20.96 -6.93 14.06
CA PRO A 148 -21.49 -5.73 13.41
C PRO A 148 -20.42 -4.86 12.76
N ASP A 149 -19.25 -4.75 13.37
CA ASP A 149 -18.14 -3.92 12.87
C ASP A 149 -17.55 -4.51 11.58
N ALA A 150 -17.35 -5.83 11.51
CA ALA A 150 -16.98 -6.55 10.29
C ALA A 150 -18.03 -6.41 9.21
N LYS A 151 -19.31 -6.48 9.59
CA LYS A 151 -20.42 -6.31 8.65
C LYS A 151 -20.39 -4.91 8.04
N TYR A 152 -20.13 -3.89 8.84
CA TYR A 152 -20.02 -2.52 8.35
C TYR A 152 -18.93 -2.36 7.29
N ILE A 153 -17.76 -2.99 7.48
CA ILE A 153 -16.68 -2.95 6.49
C ILE A 153 -17.09 -3.65 5.18
N ILE A 154 -17.71 -4.83 5.27
CA ILE A 154 -18.16 -5.55 4.07
C ILE A 154 -19.29 -4.80 3.35
N ASP A 155 -20.21 -4.19 4.08
CA ASP A 155 -21.25 -3.34 3.49
C ASP A 155 -20.62 -2.11 2.81
N LEU A 156 -19.65 -1.45 3.46
CA LEU A 156 -18.96 -0.31 2.89
C LEU A 156 -18.31 -0.67 1.55
N VAL A 157 -17.61 -1.81 1.48
CA VAL A 157 -16.98 -2.32 0.27
C VAL A 157 -18.03 -2.67 -0.80
N ASN A 158 -19.09 -3.39 -0.42
CA ASN A 158 -20.11 -3.86 -1.37
C ASN A 158 -20.95 -2.76 -2.02
N TYR A 159 -21.12 -1.64 -1.32
CA TYR A 159 -21.93 -0.50 -1.76
C TYR A 159 -21.09 0.75 -2.02
N TYR A 160 -19.78 0.59 -2.19
CA TYR A 160 -18.90 1.67 -2.62
C TYR A 160 -19.13 1.94 -4.12
N ASP A 161 -19.66 3.11 -4.46
CA ASP A 161 -19.95 3.60 -5.83
C ASP A 161 -18.84 4.53 -6.35
#